data_AF-A0A8B7ZX59-F1
#
_entry.id   AF-A0A8B7ZX59-F1
#
_cell.length_a   1.000
_cell.length_b   1.000
_cell.length_c   1.000
_cell.angle_alpha   90.00
_cell.angle_beta   90.00
_cell.angle_gamma   90.00
#
_symmetry.space_group_name_H-M   'P 1'
#
loop_
_entity.id
_entity.type
_entity.pdbx_description
1 polymer ?
#
loop_
_entity_poly.entity_id
_entity_poly.type
_entity_poly.pdbx_seq_one_letter_code
_entity_poly.pdbx_strand_id
1 'polypeptide(L)'
;MAWNLPQSGKIVKLSELTDTLSEVYRGQHVRVMARLVSYDCIKGQAVVCSVERHCSHQLLVDTRLVEPFGGRVSSVFQILGEMDSLDNGQPVLRARVVRCVDGTDVAMYYKALETQRKFFESRNAHT
;
A
#
# COMPACT_ATOMS: atom_id res chain seq x y z
N MET A 1 24.19 16.44 2.05
CA MET A 1 24.22 15.27 2.97
C MET A 1 22.81 14.67 3.01
N ALA A 2 22.53 13.63 2.21
CA ALA A 2 21.21 12.98 2.16
C ALA A 2 21.32 11.53 1.63
N TRP A 3 22.35 10.78 2.08
CA TRP A 3 22.65 9.46 1.51
C TRP A 3 21.84 8.30 2.13
N ASN A 4 21.11 8.55 3.23
CA ASN A 4 20.33 7.53 3.96
C ASN A 4 18.83 7.86 4.05
N LEU A 5 18.28 8.67 3.15
CA LEU A 5 16.84 8.91 3.13
C LEU A 5 16.12 7.72 2.51
N PRO A 6 14.97 7.29 3.06
CA PRO A 6 14.15 6.27 2.43
C PRO A 6 13.69 6.74 1.04
N GLN A 7 13.60 5.81 0.08
CA GLN A 7 13.13 6.16 -1.25
C GLN A 7 11.66 6.59 -1.20
N SER A 8 11.26 7.42 -2.16
CA SER A 8 9.86 7.84 -2.29
C SER A 8 8.97 6.63 -2.55
N GLY A 9 7.91 6.47 -1.75
CA GLY A 9 6.94 5.40 -1.94
C GLY A 9 6.16 5.55 -3.24
N LYS A 10 6.28 4.57 -4.14
CA LYS A 10 5.52 4.54 -5.40
C LYS A 10 4.04 4.31 -5.12
N ILE A 11 3.18 5.13 -5.71
CA ILE A 11 1.73 5.01 -5.54
C ILE A 11 1.20 3.89 -6.45
N VAL A 12 0.56 2.90 -5.84
CA VAL A 12 0.09 1.67 -6.51
C VAL A 12 -1.30 1.28 -6.05
N LYS A 13 -2.06 0.60 -6.93
CA LYS A 13 -3.28 -0.11 -6.53
C LYS A 13 -2.91 -1.39 -5.77
N LEU A 14 -3.78 -1.85 -4.88
CA LEU A 14 -3.52 -3.06 -4.11
C LEU A 14 -3.45 -4.31 -5.01
N SER A 15 -4.24 -4.35 -6.09
CA SER A 15 -4.18 -5.43 -7.09
C SER A 15 -2.78 -5.59 -7.71
N GLU A 16 -2.08 -4.48 -7.96
CA GLU A 16 -0.72 -4.49 -8.51
C GLU A 16 0.30 -5.16 -7.56
N LEU A 17 -0.02 -5.28 -6.26
CA LEU A 17 0.84 -5.90 -5.26
C LEU A 17 0.54 -7.39 -5.05
N THR A 18 -0.63 -7.85 -5.47
CA THR A 18 -1.11 -9.22 -5.27
C THR A 18 -1.11 -10.06 -6.55
N ASP A 19 -1.09 -9.41 -7.71
CA ASP A 19 -1.00 -10.06 -9.02
C ASP A 19 0.46 -10.43 -9.34
N THR A 20 0.71 -10.97 -10.55
CA THR A 20 2.04 -11.37 -11.06
C THR A 20 3.13 -10.28 -10.96
N LEU A 21 2.74 -9.02 -10.73
CA LEU A 21 3.64 -7.89 -10.52
C LEU A 21 4.20 -7.78 -9.10
N SER A 22 3.77 -8.64 -8.16
CA SER A 22 4.22 -8.63 -6.76
C SER A 22 5.74 -8.62 -6.62
N GLU A 23 6.45 -9.40 -7.44
CA GLU A 23 7.91 -9.51 -7.38
C GLU A 23 8.64 -8.25 -7.84
N VAL A 24 8.03 -7.46 -8.73
CA VAL A 24 8.59 -6.18 -9.16
C VAL A 24 8.65 -5.19 -7.98
N TYR A 25 7.77 -5.37 -7.01
CA TYR A 25 7.68 -4.49 -5.85
C TYR A 25 8.50 -4.97 -4.65
N ARG A 26 9.14 -6.15 -4.70
CA ARG A 26 9.95 -6.66 -3.59
C ARG A 26 11.07 -5.68 -3.23
N GLY A 27 11.17 -5.31 -1.95
CA GLY A 27 12.12 -4.31 -1.43
C GLY A 27 11.82 -2.86 -1.83
N GLN A 28 10.73 -2.60 -2.56
CA GLN A 28 10.34 -1.26 -2.96
C GLN A 28 9.48 -0.59 -1.88
N HIS A 29 9.66 0.71 -1.73
CA HIS A 29 8.72 1.53 -0.96
C HIS A 29 7.46 1.78 -1.78
N VAL A 30 6.29 1.50 -1.20
CA VAL A 30 4.99 1.65 -1.87
C VAL A 30 4.00 2.39 -0.99
N ARG A 31 3.08 3.10 -1.65
CA ARG A 31 1.92 3.75 -1.03
C ARG A 31 0.65 3.15 -1.63
N VAL A 32 -0.16 2.53 -0.79
CA VAL A 32 -1.40 1.85 -1.19
C VAL A 32 -2.59 2.37 -0.37
N MET A 33 -3.78 2.41 -0.98
CA MET A 33 -5.04 2.58 -0.27
C MET A 33 -5.72 1.21 -0.14
N ALA A 34 -6.09 0.84 1.08
CA ALA A 34 -6.65 -0.47 1.37
C ALA A 34 -7.71 -0.38 2.47
N ARG A 35 -8.70 -1.25 2.42
CA ARG A 35 -9.72 -1.37 3.47
C ARG A 35 -9.28 -2.38 4.51
N LEU A 36 -9.39 -2.04 5.79
CA LEU A 36 -9.04 -2.96 6.87
C LEU A 36 -10.08 -4.09 6.99
N VAL A 37 -9.62 -5.34 6.94
CA VAL A 37 -10.46 -6.54 7.10
C VAL A 37 -10.38 -7.05 8.53
N SER A 38 -9.17 -7.22 9.05
CA SER A 38 -8.93 -7.68 10.42
C SER A 38 -7.59 -7.17 10.94
N TYR A 39 -7.43 -7.20 12.26
CA TYR A 39 -6.20 -6.79 12.93
C TYR A 39 -5.95 -7.68 14.16
N ASP A 40 -4.76 -8.25 14.23
CA ASP A 40 -4.22 -9.00 15.36
C ASP A 40 -3.20 -8.11 16.08
N CYS A 41 -3.62 -7.52 17.20
CA CYS A 41 -2.80 -6.62 18.00
C CYS A 41 -1.67 -7.33 18.75
N ILE A 42 -1.78 -8.64 18.99
CA ILE A 42 -0.74 -9.42 19.67
C ILE A 42 0.43 -9.63 18.71
N LYS A 43 0.13 -9.88 17.42
CA LYS A 43 1.16 -10.06 16.38
C LYS A 43 1.61 -8.75 15.71
N GLY A 44 0.84 -7.67 15.85
CA GLY A 44 1.05 -6.43 15.09
C GLY A 44 0.85 -6.69 13.58
N GLN A 45 -0.23 -7.40 13.23
CA GLN A 45 -0.52 -7.78 11.85
C GLN A 45 -1.96 -7.42 11.48
N ALA A 46 -2.12 -6.75 10.34
CA ALA A 46 -3.41 -6.44 9.76
C ALA A 46 -3.60 -7.16 8.42
N VAL A 47 -4.83 -7.57 8.13
CA VAL A 47 -5.24 -8.00 6.80
C VAL A 47 -6.03 -6.86 6.18
N VAL A 48 -5.62 -6.46 4.98
CA VAL A 48 -6.31 -5.40 4.22
C VAL A 48 -6.73 -5.92 2.86
N CYS A 49 -7.77 -5.33 2.28
CA CYS A 49 -8.25 -5.66 0.95
C CYS A 49 -8.33 -4.45 0.02
N SER A 50 -8.49 -4.71 -1.27
CA SER A 50 -8.71 -3.66 -2.27
C SER A 50 -9.95 -2.83 -1.91
N VAL A 51 -9.84 -1.51 -2.10
CA VAL A 51 -10.93 -0.55 -1.85
C VAL A 51 -12.06 -0.62 -2.89
N GLU A 52 -11.86 -1.38 -3.97
CA GLU A 52 -12.85 -1.64 -5.02
C GLU A 52 -14.01 -2.48 -4.47
N ARG A 53 -15.17 -2.44 -5.15
CA ARG A 53 -16.44 -3.01 -4.64
C ARG A 53 -16.36 -4.49 -4.23
N HIS A 54 -15.47 -5.28 -4.81
CA HIS A 54 -15.42 -6.72 -4.60
C HIS A 54 -14.37 -7.20 -3.59
N CYS A 55 -13.55 -6.31 -3.01
CA CYS A 55 -12.49 -6.72 -2.07
C CYS A 55 -11.64 -7.90 -2.59
N SER A 56 -11.39 -7.94 -3.90
CA SER A 56 -10.89 -9.11 -4.64
C SER A 56 -9.45 -9.48 -4.33
N HIS A 57 -8.69 -8.55 -3.75
CA HIS A 57 -7.27 -8.73 -3.47
C HIS A 57 -7.02 -8.44 -2.00
N GLN A 58 -6.18 -9.25 -1.36
CA GLN A 58 -5.82 -9.11 0.05
C GLN A 58 -4.30 -9.08 0.23
N LEU A 59 -3.86 -8.31 1.21
CA LEU A 59 -2.44 -8.18 1.56
C LEU A 59 -2.28 -8.18 3.08
N LEU A 60 -1.23 -8.85 3.56
CA LEU A 60 -0.82 -8.77 4.95
C LEU A 60 -0.02 -7.49 5.18
N VAL A 61 -0.29 -6.80 6.28
CA VAL A 61 0.42 -5.59 6.68
C VAL A 61 1.02 -5.81 8.05
N ASP A 62 2.33 -5.63 8.17
CA ASP A 62 3.04 -5.61 9.44
C ASP A 62 2.95 -4.18 10.02
N THR A 63 2.29 -4.04 11.18
CA THR A 63 2.03 -2.76 11.84
C THR A 63 2.98 -2.46 12.99
N ARG A 64 3.97 -3.30 13.28
CA ARG A 64 4.84 -3.17 14.47
C ARG A 64 5.54 -1.82 14.61
N LEU A 65 5.82 -1.13 13.50
CA LEU A 65 6.48 0.19 13.50
C LEU A 65 5.50 1.37 13.59
N VAL A 66 4.20 1.12 13.52
CA VAL A 66 3.13 2.13 13.54
C VAL A 66 2.15 1.91 14.70
N GLU A 67 2.55 1.10 15.69
CA GLU A 67 1.80 0.92 16.92
C GLU A 67 1.85 2.16 17.82
N PRO A 68 0.77 2.49 18.55
CA PRO A 68 -0.51 1.78 18.60
C PRO A 68 -1.38 2.01 17.34
N PHE A 69 -1.83 0.93 16.71
CA PHE A 69 -2.70 0.97 15.53
C PHE A 69 -4.18 1.01 15.94
N GLY A 70 -4.76 2.21 15.99
CA GLY A 70 -6.18 2.45 16.26
C GLY A 70 -7.11 2.11 15.08
N GLY A 71 -6.84 1.05 14.33
CA GLY A 71 -7.56 0.71 13.10
C GLY A 71 -8.99 0.24 13.34
N ARG A 72 -9.98 0.88 12.72
CA ARG A 72 -11.37 0.40 12.69
C ARG A 72 -11.58 -0.53 11.50
N VAL A 73 -12.11 -1.73 11.76
CA VAL A 73 -12.47 -2.68 10.68
C VAL A 73 -13.43 -2.01 9.71
N SER A 74 -13.26 -2.31 8.41
CA SER A 74 -13.97 -1.71 7.27
C SER A 74 -13.64 -0.25 6.94
N SER A 75 -12.86 0.46 7.75
CA SER A 75 -12.32 1.77 7.38
C SER A 75 -11.23 1.64 6.32
N VAL A 76 -11.05 2.70 5.54
CA VAL A 76 -10.04 2.80 4.48
C VAL A 76 -8.81 3.49 5.03
N PHE A 77 -7.65 2.90 4.78
CA PHE A 77 -6.35 3.39 5.19
C PHE A 77 -5.45 3.65 3.99
N GLN A 78 -4.67 4.72 4.07
CA GLN A 78 -3.49 4.89 3.24
C GLN A 78 -2.27 4.38 4.00
N ILE A 79 -1.57 3.43 3.42
CA ILE A 79 -0.43 2.74 4.02
C ILE A 79 0.80 3.02 3.15
N LEU A 80 1.84 3.57 3.76
CA LEU A 80 3.16 3.72 3.17
C LEU A 80 4.09 2.74 3.88
N GLY A 81 4.77 1.91 3.12
CA GLY A 81 5.63 0.88 3.67
C GLY A 81 6.61 0.35 2.64
N GLU A 82 7.32 -0.70 3.04
CA GLU A 82 8.20 -1.47 2.17
C GLU A 82 7.60 -2.85 1.95
N MET A 83 7.60 -3.31 0.70
CA MET A 83 7.16 -4.66 0.38
C MET A 83 8.26 -5.66 0.73
N ASP A 84 7.91 -6.61 1.57
CA ASP A 84 8.80 -7.66 2.07
C ASP A 84 8.12 -9.04 1.87
N SER A 85 8.75 -10.10 2.33
CA SER A 85 8.18 -11.44 2.35
C SER A 85 8.33 -12.05 3.73
N LEU A 86 7.31 -12.75 4.19
CA LEU A 86 7.44 -13.65 5.33
C LEU A 86 8.35 -14.84 4.98
N ASP A 87 8.80 -15.58 5.99
CA ASP A 87 9.65 -16.77 5.81
C ASP A 87 9.02 -17.85 4.91
N ASN A 88 7.68 -17.89 4.85
CA ASN A 88 6.92 -18.78 3.97
C ASN A 88 6.75 -18.25 2.53
N GLY A 89 7.38 -17.13 2.19
CA GLY A 89 7.30 -16.48 0.88
C GLY A 89 6.06 -15.60 0.67
N GLN A 90 5.14 -15.51 1.63
CA GLN A 90 3.94 -14.69 1.50
C GLN A 90 4.31 -13.19 1.51
N PRO A 91 3.80 -12.37 0.56
CA PRO A 91 4.09 -10.94 0.53
C PRO A 91 3.48 -10.23 1.74
N VAL A 92 4.26 -9.34 2.34
CA VAL A 92 3.84 -8.51 3.48
C VAL A 92 4.28 -7.07 3.27
N LEU A 93 3.40 -6.12 3.56
CA LEU A 93 3.73 -4.69 3.55
C LEU A 93 4.15 -4.26 4.95
N ARG A 94 5.43 -3.93 5.13
CA ARG A 94 5.94 -3.40 6.39
C ARG A 94 5.61 -1.92 6.50
N ALA A 95 4.58 -1.61 7.27
CA ALA A 95 4.06 -0.26 7.37
C ALA A 95 5.05 0.65 8.10
N ARG A 96 5.28 1.83 7.54
CA ARG A 96 6.04 2.93 8.17
C ARG A 96 5.17 4.13 8.47
N VAL A 97 4.10 4.31 7.71
CA VAL A 97 3.05 5.31 7.98
C VAL A 97 1.70 4.67 7.64
N VAL A 98 0.73 4.84 8.54
CA VAL A 98 -0.66 4.44 8.32
C VAL A 98 -1.56 5.61 8.69
N ARG A 99 -2.52 5.93 7.81
CA ARG A 99 -3.51 6.99 8.07
C ARG A 99 -4.90 6.53 7.67
N CYS A 100 -5.87 6.74 8.55
CA CYS A 100 -7.28 6.61 8.19
C CYS A 100 -7.61 7.70 7.16
N VAL A 101 -8.24 7.30 6.06
CA VAL A 101 -8.64 8.18 4.96
C VAL A 101 -10.12 7.99 4.61
N ASP A 102 -10.91 7.60 5.62
CA ASP A 102 -12.37 7.55 5.51
C ASP A 102 -12.91 8.90 5.00
N GLY A 103 -13.87 8.83 4.09
CA GLY A 103 -14.44 10.00 3.41
C GLY A 103 -13.67 10.46 2.16
N THR A 104 -12.51 9.86 1.85
CA THR A 104 -11.81 10.14 0.59
C THR A 104 -12.59 9.60 -0.60
N ASP A 105 -12.74 10.40 -1.65
CA ASP A 105 -13.23 9.93 -2.95
C ASP A 105 -12.15 9.06 -3.63
N VAL A 106 -12.26 7.75 -3.40
CA VAL A 106 -11.34 6.74 -3.93
C VAL A 106 -11.35 6.72 -5.46
N ALA A 107 -12.48 7.00 -6.10
CA ALA A 107 -12.57 7.01 -7.56
C ALA A 107 -11.78 8.18 -8.14
N MET A 108 -11.92 9.38 -7.56
CA MET A 108 -11.14 10.56 -7.95
C MET A 108 -9.65 10.38 -7.65
N TYR A 109 -9.30 9.76 -6.52
CA TYR A 109 -7.91 9.44 -6.20
C TYR A 109 -7.24 8.58 -7.29
N TYR A 110 -7.91 7.51 -7.74
CA TYR A 110 -7.36 6.67 -8.79
C TYR A 110 -7.32 7.34 -10.16
N LYS A 111 -8.32 8.18 -10.48
CA LYS A 111 -8.27 9.01 -11.70
C LYS A 111 -7.08 9.97 -11.69
N ALA A 112 -6.76 10.57 -10.55
CA ALA A 112 -5.58 11.43 -10.39
C ALA A 112 -4.28 10.64 -10.55
N LEU A 113 -4.20 9.44 -9.96
CA LEU A 113 -3.05 8.54 -10.13
C LEU A 113 -2.82 8.17 -11.61
N GLU A 114 -3.87 7.80 -12.33
CA GLU A 114 -3.78 7.45 -13.75
C GLU A 114 -3.34 8.66 -14.60
N THR A 115 -3.84 9.85 -14.28
CA THR A 115 -3.41 11.09 -14.95
C THR A 115 -1.93 11.39 -14.70
N GLN A 116 -1.47 11.22 -13.46
CA GLN A 116 -0.06 11.39 -13.09
C GLN A 116 0.85 10.41 -13.84
N ARG A 117 0.47 9.12 -13.92
CA ARG A 117 1.23 8.09 -14.64
C ARG A 117 1.37 8.43 -16.12
N LYS A 118 0.26 8.77 -16.80
CA LYS A 118 0.26 9.18 -18.22
C LYS A 118 1.16 10.38 -18.49
N PHE A 119 1.14 11.38 -17.61
CA PHE A 119 2.02 12.54 -17.74
C PHE A 119 3.50 12.14 -17.67
N PHE A 120 3.89 11.32 -16.68
CA PHE A 120 5.28 10.88 -16.56
C PHE A 120 5.74 9.99 -17.72
N GLU A 121 4.88 9.10 -18.21
CA GLU A 121 5.13 8.30 -19.41
C GLU A 121 5.39 9.18 -20.64
N SER A 122 4.52 10.17 -20.89
CA SER A 122 4.69 11.08 -22.03
C SER A 122 5.99 11.86 -21.98
N ARG A 123 6.42 12.31 -20.79
CA ARG A 123 7.68 13.05 -20.63
C ARG A 123 8.90 12.16 -20.87
N ASN A 124 8.87 10.92 -20.36
CA ASN A 124 9.98 9.98 -20.51
C ASN A 124 10.12 9.47 -21.95
N ALA A 125 9.05 9.49 -22.76
CA ALA A 125 9.10 9.13 -24.18
C ALA A 125 9.75 10.20 -25.08
N HIS A 126 9.91 11.44 -24.58
CA HIS A 126 10.54 12.56 -25.29
C HIS A 126 11.99 12.84 -24.84
N THR A 127 12.58 11.94 -24.05
CA THR A 127 13.99 11.98 -23.64
C THR A 127 14.72 10.78 -24.21
#